data_AF-A0AB38NIY5-F1
#
_entry.id   AF-A0AB38NIY5-F1
#
_cell.length_a   1.000
_cell.length_b   1.000
_cell.length_c   1.000
_cell.angle_alpha   90.00
_cell.angle_beta   90.00
_cell.angle_gamma   90.00
#
_symmetry.space_group_name_H-M   'P 1'
#
loop_
_entity.id
_entity.type
_entity.pdbx_description
1 polymer ?
#
loop_
_entity_poly.entity_id
_entity_poly.type
_entity_poly.pdbx_seq_one_letter_code
_entity_poly.pdbx_strand_id
1 'polypeptide(L)'
;NTVDVEVTNAIVTSLTVTPSQVLVAKGQTQQLLATATYSDGTSSDVSRSVTWTPDEPQTATVTPTGLLSGDTVATTTVEAFLDGVTSNTV
;
A
#
# COMPACT_ATOMS: atom_id res chain seq x y z
N ASN A 1 -3.94 -35.94 8.78
CA ASN A 1 -4.65 -34.66 8.90
C ASN A 1 -4.12 -33.73 7.84
N THR A 2 -4.76 -33.74 6.68
CA THR A 2 -4.49 -32.77 5.61
C THR A 2 -5.49 -31.66 5.80
N VAL A 3 -5.03 -30.41 5.85
CA VAL A 3 -5.89 -29.24 5.90
C VAL A 3 -6.12 -28.80 4.47
N ASP A 4 -7.36 -28.94 4.00
CA ASP A 4 -7.79 -28.35 2.75
C ASP A 4 -7.81 -26.82 2.90
N VAL A 5 -6.98 -26.14 2.12
CA VAL A 5 -6.97 -24.67 2.01
C VAL A 5 -7.69 -24.33 0.72
N GLU A 6 -8.94 -23.92 0.84
CA GLU A 6 -9.72 -23.41 -0.28
C GLU A 6 -9.34 -21.94 -0.51
N VAL A 7 -8.58 -21.67 -1.56
CA VAL A 7 -8.28 -20.30 -1.99
C VAL A 7 -9.49 -19.81 -2.77
N THR A 8 -10.45 -19.23 -2.05
CA THR A 8 -11.55 -18.50 -2.69
C THR A 8 -10.99 -17.23 -3.33
N ASN A 9 -11.56 -16.81 -4.47
CA ASN A 9 -11.33 -15.48 -5.04
C ASN A 9 -11.93 -14.41 -4.11
N ALA A 10 -11.22 -14.12 -3.02
CA ALA A 10 -11.58 -13.06 -2.10
C ALA A 10 -11.36 -11.73 -2.84
N ILE A 11 -12.45 -11.04 -3.16
CA ILE A 11 -12.38 -9.78 -3.88
C ILE A 11 -12.03 -8.70 -2.85
N VAL A 12 -11.00 -7.91 -3.14
CA VAL A 12 -10.67 -6.73 -2.35
C VAL A 12 -11.88 -5.81 -2.39
N THR A 13 -12.47 -5.56 -1.23
CA THR A 13 -13.64 -4.69 -1.09
C THR A 13 -13.20 -3.28 -0.67
N SER A 14 -12.13 -3.19 0.11
CA SER A 14 -11.54 -1.92 0.51
C SER A 14 -10.04 -2.05 0.70
N LEU A 15 -9.30 -0.98 0.41
CA LEU A 15 -7.86 -0.90 0.60
C LEU A 15 -7.55 0.33 1.46
N THR A 16 -6.84 0.14 2.56
CA THR A 16 -6.46 1.22 3.48
C THR A 16 -4.96 1.24 3.67
N VAL A 17 -4.34 2.40 3.50
CA VAL A 17 -2.92 2.63 3.73
C VAL A 17 -2.70 3.41 5.02
N THR A 18 -1.82 2.88 5.87
CA THR A 18 -1.41 3.47 7.14
C THR A 18 0.11 3.64 7.16
N PRO A 19 0.65 4.78 7.66
CA PRO A 19 -0.05 5.95 8.19
C PRO A 19 -0.66 6.80 7.07
N SER A 20 -1.83 7.41 7.30
CA SER A 20 -2.54 8.27 6.31
C SER A 20 -1.83 9.60 5.99
N GLN A 21 -0.80 9.94 6.76
CA GLN A 21 0.08 11.07 6.49
C GLN A 21 1.50 10.66 6.86
N VAL A 22 2.42 10.82 5.94
CA VAL A 22 3.84 10.53 6.16
C VAL A 22 4.68 11.77 5.96
N LEU A 23 5.50 12.07 6.97
CA LEU A 23 6.50 13.11 6.92
C LEU A 23 7.87 12.46 6.90
N VAL A 24 8.41 12.27 5.71
CA VAL A 24 9.77 11.78 5.50
C VAL A 24 10.70 12.95 5.22
N ALA A 25 11.77 13.06 6.00
CA ALA A 25 12.85 13.98 5.69
C ALA A 25 13.63 13.48 4.46
N LYS A 26 14.23 14.40 3.71
CA LYS A 26 15.08 14.03 2.57
C LYS A 26 16.16 13.02 2.97
N GLY A 27 16.26 11.93 2.22
CA GLY A 27 17.19 10.82 2.44
C GLY A 27 16.76 9.82 3.51
N GLN A 28 15.57 9.99 4.11
CA GLN A 28 14.97 9.01 5.01
C GLN A 28 13.97 8.13 4.29
N THR A 29 13.67 7.00 4.92
CA THR A 29 12.65 6.07 4.46
C THR A 29 11.57 5.87 5.52
N GLN A 30 10.35 5.62 5.08
CA GLN A 30 9.22 5.28 5.92
C GLN A 30 8.49 4.09 5.33
N GLN A 31 8.17 3.11 6.18
CA GLN A 31 7.34 1.99 5.78
C GLN A 31 5.87 2.40 5.77
N LEU A 32 5.21 2.18 4.63
CA LEU A 32 3.77 2.22 4.45
C LEU A 32 3.21 0.81 4.58
N LEU A 33 2.03 0.70 5.18
CA LEU A 33 1.31 -0.55 5.34
C LEU A 33 -0.04 -0.46 4.63
N ALA A 34 -0.24 -1.26 3.59
CA ALA A 34 -1.52 -1.40 2.89
C ALA A 34 -2.26 -2.63 3.40
N THR A 35 -3.43 -2.42 4.00
CA THR A 35 -4.32 -3.49 4.46
C THR A 35 -5.53 -3.57 3.53
N ALA A 36 -5.74 -4.72 2.92
CA ALA A 36 -6.93 -5.01 2.13
C ALA A 36 -7.97 -5.67 3.03
N THR A 37 -9.21 -5.20 2.91
CA THR A 37 -10.38 -5.87 3.47
C THR A 37 -11.08 -6.60 2.34
N TYR A 38 -11.29 -7.89 2.53
CA TYR A 38 -11.89 -8.78 1.55
C TYR A 38 -13.38 -8.96 1.79
N SER A 39 -14.09 -9.40 0.75
CA SER A 39 -15.54 -9.65 0.80
C SER A 39 -15.95 -10.77 1.76
N ASP A 40 -15.01 -11.64 2.14
CA ASP A 40 -15.21 -12.68 3.14
C ASP A 40 -15.14 -12.16 4.59
N GLY A 41 -14.87 -10.86 4.77
CA GLY A 41 -14.73 -10.21 6.07
C GLY A 41 -13.32 -10.34 6.66
N THR A 42 -12.39 -10.98 5.96
CA THR A 42 -10.99 -11.03 6.37
C THR A 42 -10.26 -9.74 5.98
N SER A 43 -9.21 -9.43 6.72
CA SER A 43 -8.24 -8.39 6.35
C SER A 43 -6.86 -9.00 6.28
N SER A 44 -6.11 -8.66 5.23
CA SER A 44 -4.71 -9.08 5.10
C SER A 44 -3.82 -7.91 4.76
N ASP A 45 -2.57 -7.99 5.22
CA ASP A 45 -1.52 -7.12 4.74
C ASP A 45 -1.21 -7.44 3.28
N VAL A 46 -1.41 -6.45 2.42
CA VAL A 46 -1.17 -6.52 0.99
C VAL A 46 -0.12 -5.51 0.56
N SER A 47 0.66 -4.97 1.51
CA SER A 47 1.74 -4.02 1.25
C SER A 47 2.72 -4.47 0.16
N ARG A 48 2.88 -5.78 -0.02
CA ARG A 48 3.73 -6.41 -1.04
C ARG A 48 3.02 -6.84 -2.32
N SER A 49 1.69 -6.79 -2.32
CA SER A 49 0.83 -7.21 -3.44
C SER A 49 0.21 -6.01 -4.16
N VAL A 50 0.12 -4.86 -3.48
CA VAL A 50 -0.40 -3.61 -4.06
C VAL A 50 0.64 -2.97 -4.98
N THR A 51 0.14 -2.28 -6.01
CA THR A 51 0.94 -1.39 -6.84
C THR A 51 0.95 -0.01 -6.20
N TRP A 52 2.10 0.42 -5.71
CA TRP A 52 2.29 1.76 -5.18
C TRP A 52 2.61 2.74 -6.31
N THR A 53 1.83 3.79 -6.42
CA THR A 53 1.99 4.86 -7.42
C THR A 53 2.17 6.19 -6.70
N PRO A 54 3.39 6.75 -6.64
CA PRO A 54 3.57 8.13 -6.23
C PRO A 54 3.12 9.09 -7.34
N ASP A 55 2.48 10.19 -6.97
CA ASP A 55 2.09 11.26 -7.90
C ASP A 55 3.34 11.91 -8.54
N GLU A 56 4.39 12.11 -7.73
CA GLU A 56 5.68 12.64 -8.20
C GLU A 56 6.86 11.72 -7.86
N PRO A 57 7.27 10.82 -8.78
CA PRO A 57 8.41 9.93 -8.56
C PRO A 57 9.77 10.64 -8.48
N GLN A 58 9.84 11.93 -8.82
CA GLN A 58 11.04 12.77 -8.62
C GLN A 58 11.17 13.27 -7.17
N THR A 59 10.06 13.25 -6.43
CA THR A 59 9.94 13.80 -5.08
C THR A 59 10.06 12.70 -4.04
N ALA A 60 9.28 11.63 -4.20
CA ALA A 60 9.39 10.42 -3.39
C ALA A 60 9.24 9.16 -4.25
N THR A 61 10.03 8.15 -3.94
CA THR A 61 9.95 6.84 -4.55
C THR A 61 9.38 5.84 -3.55
N VAL A 62 8.48 4.96 -3.99
CA VAL A 62 7.95 3.87 -3.16
C VAL A 62 8.34 2.53 -3.77
N THR A 63 8.89 1.65 -2.94
CA THR A 63 9.21 0.29 -3.37
C THR A 63 7.95 -0.59 -3.43
N PRO A 64 7.97 -1.71 -4.16
CA PRO A 64 6.87 -2.68 -4.17
C PRO A 64 6.57 -3.30 -2.80
N THR A 65 7.45 -3.12 -1.80
CA THR A 65 7.21 -3.56 -0.42
C THR A 65 6.56 -2.47 0.44
N GLY A 66 6.18 -1.33 -0.14
CA GLY A 66 5.61 -0.18 0.58
C GLY A 66 6.65 0.68 1.28
N LEU A 67 7.95 0.60 0.93
CA LEU A 67 8.96 1.47 1.54
C LEU A 67 9.02 2.79 0.76
N LEU A 68 8.54 3.86 1.38
CA LEU A 68 8.63 5.22 0.86
C LEU A 68 10.00 5.82 1.16
N SER A 69 10.64 6.39 0.16
CA SER A 69 11.93 7.08 0.23
C SER A 69 11.75 8.51 -0.25
N GLY A 70 12.13 9.48 0.56
CA GLY A 70 12.05 10.89 0.19
C GLY A 70 13.35 11.35 -0.44
N ASP A 71 13.33 11.62 -1.74
CA ASP A 71 14.51 12.06 -2.49
C ASP A 71 14.65 13.59 -2.48
N THR A 72 13.52 14.30 -2.52
CA THR A 72 13.46 15.77 -2.58
C THR A 72 12.52 16.31 -1.50
N VAL A 73 12.82 17.51 -0.97
CA VAL A 73 11.94 18.21 -0.03
C VAL A 73 10.77 18.81 -0.82
N ALA A 74 9.72 18.03 -1.02
CA ALA A 74 8.45 18.50 -1.55
C ALA A 74 7.30 17.60 -1.02
N THR A 75 6.07 18.05 -1.23
CA THR A 75 4.87 17.31 -0.86
C THR A 75 4.41 16.52 -2.07
N THR A 76 4.30 15.21 -1.93
CA THR A 76 3.70 14.33 -2.93
C THR A 76 2.70 13.42 -2.25
N THR A 77 1.75 12.90 -3.00
CA THR A 77 0.79 11.90 -2.54
C THR A 77 1.14 10.55 -3.12
N VAL A 78 0.89 9.49 -2.36
CA VAL A 78 1.02 8.11 -2.82
C VAL A 78 -0.33 7.43 -2.80
N GLU A 79 -0.61 6.67 -3.84
CA GLU A 79 -1.80 5.82 -3.94
C GLU A 79 -1.37 4.36 -4.07
N ALA A 80 -2.07 3.46 -3.39
CA ALA A 80 -1.93 2.02 -3.58
C ALA A 80 -3.10 1.49 -4.40
N PHE A 81 -2.82 0.59 -5.34
CA PHE A 81 -3.82 -0.04 -6.19
C PHE A 81 -3.71 -1.56 -6.11
N LEU A 82 -4.82 -2.25 -5.88
CA LEU A 82 -4.88 -3.70 -5.85
C LEU A 82 -6.20 -4.20 -6.40
N ASP A 83 -6.15 -5.14 -7.36
CA ASP A 83 -7.32 -5.85 -7.90
C ASP A 83 -8.48 -4.93 -8.34
N GLY A 84 -8.18 -3.73 -8.86
CA GLY A 84 -9.19 -2.75 -9.28
C GLY A 84 -9.63 -1.77 -8.20
N VAL A 85 -9.11 -1.90 -6.97
CA VAL A 85 -9.41 -1.03 -5.84
C VAL A 85 -8.23 -0.12 -5.53
N THR A 86 -8.49 1.19 -5.53
CA THR A 86 -7.52 2.21 -5.10
C THR A 86 -7.68 2.50 -3.61
N SER A 87 -6.58 2.70 -2.90
CA SER A 87 -6.56 3.07 -1.48
C SER A 87 -6.86 4.55 -1.25
N ASN A 88 -6.82 4.97 0.01
CA ASN A 88 -6.64 6.38 0.34
C ASN A 88 -5.29 6.91 -0.17
N THR A 89 -5.25 8.21 -0.44
CA THR A 89 -4.02 8.97 -0.64
C THR A 89 -3.29 9.13 0.69
N VAL A 90 -1.95 9.14 0.61
CA VAL A 90 -1.02 9.30 1.74
C VAL A 90 0.07 10.31 1.45
#